data_AF-A0A316Q6Z0-F1
#
_entry.id   AF-A0A316Q6Z0-F1
#
_cell.length_a   1.000
_cell.length_b   1.000
_cell.length_c   1.000
_cell.angle_alpha   90.00
_cell.angle_beta   90.00
_cell.angle_gamma   90.00
#
_symmetry.space_group_name_H-M   'P 1'
#
loop_
_entity.id
_entity.type
_entity.pdbx_description
1 polymer ?
#
loop_
_entity_poly.entity_id
_entity_poly.type
_entity_poly.pdbx_seq_one_letter_code
_entity_poly.pdbx_strand_id
1 'polypeptide(L)'
;MSNCTLIVNGNDITEKNYVKINEDYAELPFIAIMSALGAEIFWQSTDIVEVIYNAKNYILNTTECSFIEMGKNINLFSPPPGGTRYYKTLENEFILDSVTTIGAFQLMKTSIKININYDKKIITINN
;
A
#
# COMPACT_ATOMS: atom_id res chain seq x y z
N MET A 1 14.72 8.98 4.68
CA MET A 1 14.13 10.15 4.01
C MET A 1 13.55 9.71 2.69
N SER A 2 12.40 10.28 2.33
CA SER A 2 11.78 10.05 1.01
C SER A 2 12.69 10.59 -0.09
N ASN A 3 12.72 9.92 -1.25
CA ASN A 3 13.57 10.33 -2.39
C ASN A 3 12.78 10.59 -3.68
N CYS A 4 11.45 10.53 -3.60
CA CYS A 4 10.53 10.65 -4.73
C CYS A 4 9.22 11.30 -4.28
N THR A 5 8.44 11.76 -5.25
CA THR A 5 7.10 12.33 -5.03
C THR A 5 6.03 11.24 -5.17
N LEU A 6 5.06 11.20 -4.26
CA LEU A 6 3.89 10.31 -4.33
C LEU A 6 2.62 11.12 -4.56
N ILE A 7 2.00 10.91 -5.71
CA ILE A 7 0.74 11.55 -6.11
C ILE A 7 -0.36 10.50 -6.16
N VAL A 8 -1.44 10.69 -5.41
CA VAL A 8 -2.60 9.80 -5.38
C VAL A 8 -3.86 10.58 -5.76
N ASN A 9 -4.57 10.14 -6.81
CA ASN A 9 -5.73 10.83 -7.38
C ASN A 9 -5.48 12.33 -7.63
N GLY A 10 -4.29 12.67 -8.12
CA GLY A 10 -3.86 14.05 -8.38
C GLY A 10 -3.38 14.85 -7.17
N ASN A 11 -3.46 14.30 -5.95
CA ASN A 11 -3.00 14.97 -4.72
C ASN A 11 -1.59 14.50 -4.34
N ASP A 12 -0.68 15.43 -4.07
CA ASP A 12 0.64 15.12 -3.51
C ASP A 12 0.50 14.80 -2.02
N ILE A 13 0.91 13.59 -1.63
CA ILE A 13 0.88 13.12 -0.24
C ILE A 13 2.28 12.87 0.33
N THR A 14 3.33 13.38 -0.31
CA THR A 14 4.74 13.06 0.01
C THR A 14 5.17 13.56 1.39
N GLU A 15 4.78 14.78 1.77
CA GLU A 15 5.34 15.51 2.92
C GLU A 15 5.26 14.74 4.25
N LYS A 16 4.18 13.98 4.44
CA LYS A 16 3.91 13.24 5.68
C LYS A 16 4.24 11.75 5.61
N ASN A 17 4.75 11.29 4.47
CA ASN A 17 4.88 9.87 4.19
C ASN A 17 6.28 9.50 3.74
N TYR A 18 6.73 8.34 4.23
CA TYR A 18 7.94 7.74 3.72
C TYR A 18 7.66 7.08 2.37
N VAL A 19 8.35 7.53 1.32
CA VAL A 19 8.26 6.93 -0.02
C VAL A 19 9.62 6.95 -0.71
N LYS A 20 10.02 5.81 -1.28
CA LYS A 20 11.35 5.67 -1.88
C LYS A 20 11.29 4.84 -3.16
N ILE A 21 11.96 5.29 -4.21
CA ILE A 21 12.29 4.47 -5.38
C ILE A 21 13.69 3.88 -5.18
N ASN A 22 13.79 2.55 -5.26
CA ASN A 22 15.02 1.78 -5.39
C ASN A 22 15.22 1.37 -6.86
N GLU A 23 16.33 0.70 -7.19
CA GLU A 23 16.63 0.26 -8.56
C GLU A 23 15.52 -0.64 -9.13
N ASP A 24 15.03 -1.60 -8.35
CA ASP A 24 14.09 -2.63 -8.83
C ASP A 24 12.65 -2.47 -8.35
N TYR A 25 12.39 -1.61 -7.36
CA TYR A 25 11.06 -1.46 -6.75
C TYR A 25 10.91 -0.11 -6.05
N ALA A 26 9.67 0.26 -5.70
CA ALA A 26 9.41 1.38 -4.80
C ALA A 26 8.90 0.89 -3.43
N GLU A 27 9.29 1.59 -2.37
CA GLU A 27 8.75 1.45 -1.01
C GLU A 27 7.58 2.44 -0.87
N LEU A 28 6.38 1.90 -0.65
CA LEU A 28 5.12 2.63 -0.68
C LEU A 28 4.43 2.60 0.70
N PRO A 29 3.89 3.74 1.18
CA PRO A 29 3.11 3.81 2.42
C PRO A 29 1.68 3.31 2.18
N PHE A 30 1.42 2.04 2.49
CA PHE A 30 0.19 1.37 2.07
C PHE A 30 -1.07 1.98 2.69
N ILE A 31 -1.05 2.31 3.99
CA ILE A 31 -2.21 2.86 4.71
C ILE A 31 -2.53 4.26 4.19
N ALA A 32 -1.52 5.12 4.02
CA ALA A 32 -1.70 6.44 3.43
C ALA A 32 -2.26 6.38 2.00
N ILE A 33 -1.78 5.44 1.18
CA ILE A 33 -2.32 5.23 -0.17
C ILE A 33 -3.79 4.83 -0.11
N MET A 34 -4.15 3.84 0.72
CA MET A 34 -5.54 3.41 0.90
C MET A 34 -6.43 4.57 1.32
N SER A 35 -6.00 5.37 2.31
CA SER A 35 -6.73 6.55 2.78
C SER A 35 -6.91 7.59 1.66
N ALA A 36 -5.85 7.89 0.91
CA ALA A 36 -5.90 8.85 -0.21
C ALA A 36 -6.74 8.35 -1.40
N LEU A 37 -6.93 7.04 -1.54
CA LEU A 37 -7.87 6.42 -2.48
C LEU A 37 -9.33 6.42 -1.99
N GLY A 38 -9.58 6.90 -0.77
CA GLY A 38 -10.92 7.02 -0.18
C GLY A 38 -11.31 5.89 0.76
N ALA A 39 -10.36 5.09 1.24
CA ALA A 39 -10.63 4.12 2.29
C ALA A 39 -10.76 4.79 3.66
N GLU A 40 -11.66 4.28 4.49
CA GLU A 40 -11.72 4.62 5.92
C GLU A 40 -10.77 3.71 6.69
N ILE A 41 -9.99 4.31 7.60
CA ILE A 41 -8.90 3.63 8.32
C ILE A 41 -9.18 3.72 9.82
N PHE A 42 -9.25 2.57 10.49
CA PHE A 42 -9.51 2.46 11.92
C PHE A 42 -8.44 1.59 12.58
N TRP A 43 -7.60 2.20 13.41
CA TRP A 43 -6.65 1.45 14.23
C TRP A 43 -7.37 0.78 15.40
N GLN A 44 -7.29 -0.55 15.45
CA GLN A 44 -7.85 -1.35 16.55
C GLN A 44 -6.80 -1.62 17.64
N SER A 45 -5.52 -1.63 17.25
CA SER A 45 -4.35 -1.74 18.14
C SER A 45 -3.16 -0.99 17.50
N THR A 46 -1.93 -1.24 17.95
CA THR A 46 -0.70 -0.70 17.32
C THR A 46 -0.32 -1.41 16.01
N ASP A 47 -0.88 -2.57 15.74
CA ASP A 47 -0.50 -3.47 14.64
C ASP A 47 -1.67 -3.98 13.81
N ILE A 48 -2.90 -3.77 14.28
CA ILE A 48 -4.14 -4.14 13.60
C ILE A 48 -4.88 -2.90 13.13
N VAL A 49 -5.13 -2.84 11.83
CA VAL A 49 -5.88 -1.77 11.17
C VAL A 49 -7.06 -2.38 10.44
N GLU A 50 -8.25 -1.91 10.78
CA GLU A 50 -9.44 -2.15 9.97
C GLU A 50 -9.50 -1.10 8.85
N VAL A 51 -9.71 -1.58 7.63
CA VAL A 51 -9.75 -0.76 6.41
C VAL A 51 -11.06 -1.02 5.71
N ILE A 52 -11.87 0.03 5.52
CA ILE A 52 -13.13 -0.05 4.77
C ILE A 52 -12.91 0.62 3.42
N TYR A 53 -13.04 -0.14 2.34
CA TYR A 53 -12.84 0.34 0.98
C TYR A 53 -13.84 -0.29 0.01
N ASN A 54 -14.53 0.53 -0.79
CA ASN A 54 -15.57 0.08 -1.73
C ASN A 54 -16.62 -0.85 -1.09
N ALA A 55 -17.12 -0.47 0.09
CA ALA A 55 -18.09 -1.23 0.88
C ALA A 55 -17.64 -2.65 1.31
N LYS A 56 -16.32 -2.89 1.33
CA LYS A 56 -15.72 -4.12 1.88
C LYS A 56 -14.83 -3.79 3.05
N ASN A 57 -14.82 -4.66 4.04
CA ASN A 57 -13.99 -4.54 5.23
C ASN A 57 -12.78 -5.46 5.11
N TYR A 58 -11.63 -4.94 5.48
CA TYR A 58 -10.36 -5.64 5.46
C TYR A 58 -9.65 -5.46 6.79
N ILE A 59 -8.87 -6.47 7.18
CA ILE A 59 -7.97 -6.40 8.32
C ILE A 59 -6.54 -6.43 7.80
N LEU A 60 -5.80 -5.36 8.10
CA LEU A 60 -4.36 -5.27 7.95
C LEU A 60 -3.71 -5.62 9.28
N ASN A 61 -2.87 -6.65 9.30
CA ASN A 61 -1.97 -6.96 10.41
C ASN A 61 -0.52 -6.68 9.95
N THR A 62 0.08 -5.65 10.52
CA THR A 62 1.44 -5.22 10.13
C THR A 62 2.52 -6.17 10.65
N THR A 63 2.26 -6.87 11.77
CA THR A 63 3.18 -7.85 12.35
C THR A 63 3.24 -9.12 11.51
N GLU A 64 2.09 -9.57 11.01
CA GLU A 64 1.98 -10.78 10.18
C GLU A 64 2.18 -10.53 8.68
N CYS A 65 2.31 -9.25 8.26
CA CYS A 65 2.28 -8.87 6.85
C CYS A 65 1.08 -9.48 6.13
N SER A 66 -0.11 -9.24 6.69
CA SER A 66 -1.35 -9.78 6.15
C SER A 66 -2.40 -8.71 5.91
N PHE A 67 -3.10 -8.83 4.79
CA PHE A 67 -4.23 -7.98 4.45
C PHE A 67 -5.35 -8.87 3.94
N ILE A 68 -6.41 -9.03 4.73
CA ILE A 68 -7.43 -10.06 4.52
C ILE A 68 -8.81 -9.40 4.51
N GLU A 69 -9.62 -9.69 3.49
CA GLU A 69 -11.03 -9.30 3.46
C GLU A 69 -11.80 -10.09 4.53
N MET A 70 -12.60 -9.40 5.36
CA MET A 70 -13.36 -10.04 6.43
C MET A 70 -14.28 -11.14 5.88
N GLY A 71 -14.29 -12.30 6.54
CA GLY A 71 -15.03 -13.49 6.10
C GLY A 71 -14.32 -14.32 5.03
N LYS A 72 -13.12 -13.92 4.58
CA LYS A 72 -12.25 -14.72 3.71
C LYS A 72 -11.00 -15.17 4.47
N ASN A 73 -10.25 -16.09 3.85
CA ASN A 73 -9.02 -16.64 4.41
C ASN A 73 -7.84 -16.54 3.42
N ILE A 74 -7.85 -15.50 2.59
CA ILE A 74 -6.82 -15.26 1.57
C ILE A 74 -6.09 -13.98 1.95
N ASN A 75 -4.78 -14.08 2.17
CA ASN A 75 -3.92 -12.92 2.33
C ASN A 75 -3.67 -12.27 0.96
N LEU A 76 -4.08 -11.01 0.83
CA LEU A 76 -3.95 -10.20 -0.38
C LEU A 76 -2.51 -9.71 -0.59
N PHE A 77 -1.67 -9.72 0.45
CA PHE A 77 -0.24 -9.49 0.32
C PHE A 77 0.50 -10.78 -0.06
N SER A 78 0.11 -11.41 -1.17
CA SER A 78 0.81 -12.56 -1.69
C SER A 78 1.96 -12.11 -2.61
N PRO A 79 3.20 -12.59 -2.42
CA PRO A 79 4.20 -12.41 -3.45
C PRO A 79 3.79 -13.19 -4.70
N PRO A 80 4.24 -12.76 -5.90
CA PRO A 80 4.24 -13.64 -7.06
C PRO A 80 5.06 -14.91 -6.77
N PRO A 81 4.77 -16.05 -7.40
CA PRO A 81 5.56 -17.27 -7.23
C PRO A 81 7.06 -17.02 -7.40
N GLY A 82 7.87 -17.36 -6.39
CA GLY A 82 9.32 -17.12 -6.37
C GLY A 82 9.76 -15.69 -6.02
N GLY A 83 8.83 -14.78 -5.77
CA GLY A 83 9.10 -13.39 -5.40
C GLY A 83 9.38 -13.21 -3.90
N THR A 84 10.30 -12.30 -3.59
CA THR A 84 10.56 -11.84 -2.22
C THR A 84 9.67 -10.63 -1.92
N ARG A 85 9.02 -10.63 -0.75
CA ARG A 85 8.29 -9.46 -0.23
C ARG A 85 9.24 -8.60 0.58
N TYR A 86 9.17 -7.29 0.37
CA TYR A 86 9.85 -6.33 1.24
C TYR A 86 8.81 -5.46 1.92
N TYR A 87 8.82 -5.49 3.24
CA TYR A 87 7.94 -4.67 4.05
C TYR A 87 8.64 -4.25 5.34
N LYS A 88 8.16 -3.16 5.92
CA LYS A 88 8.55 -2.69 7.25
C LYS A 88 7.45 -1.81 7.81
N THR A 89 7.36 -1.75 9.13
CA THR A 89 6.54 -0.76 9.81
C THR A 89 7.41 0.44 10.18
N LEU A 90 6.94 1.64 9.88
CA LEU A 90 7.56 2.89 10.32
C LEU A 90 6.50 3.72 11.03
N GLU A 91 6.67 3.91 12.34
CA GLU A 91 5.67 4.58 13.19
C GLU A 91 4.29 3.91 13.02
N ASN A 92 3.30 4.64 12.51
CA ASN A 92 1.94 4.15 12.25
C ASN A 92 1.68 3.97 10.74
N GLU A 93 2.68 3.51 10.00
CA GLU A 93 2.56 3.25 8.56
C GLU A 93 3.17 1.89 8.20
N PHE A 94 2.54 1.21 7.25
CA PHE A 94 2.99 -0.05 6.69
C PHE A 94 3.62 0.19 5.33
N ILE A 95 4.95 0.15 5.29
CA ILE A 95 5.71 0.33 4.06
C ILE A 95 5.81 -1.00 3.34
N LEU A 96 5.32 -1.04 2.11
CA LEU A 96 5.26 -2.24 1.28
C LEU A 96 5.94 -1.98 -0.07
N ASP A 97 6.58 -3.00 -0.63
CA ASP A 97 7.11 -2.89 -1.97
C ASP A 97 6.00 -2.71 -3.03
N SER A 98 6.34 -2.04 -4.13
CA SER A 98 5.40 -1.70 -5.19
C SER A 98 4.82 -2.93 -5.89
N VAL A 99 5.57 -4.04 -5.98
CA VAL A 99 5.09 -5.27 -6.63
C VAL A 99 3.99 -5.91 -5.80
N THR A 100 4.20 -6.05 -4.49
CA THR A 100 3.19 -6.55 -3.56
C THR A 100 1.99 -5.61 -3.47
N THR A 101 2.21 -4.29 -3.49
CA THR A 101 1.12 -3.29 -3.51
C THR A 101 0.25 -3.42 -4.75
N ILE A 102 0.85 -3.56 -5.94
CA ILE A 102 0.12 -3.79 -7.20
C ILE A 102 -0.67 -5.10 -7.12
N GLY A 103 -0.04 -6.18 -6.65
CA GLY A 103 -0.68 -7.49 -6.49
C GLY A 103 -1.88 -7.45 -5.55
N ALA A 104 -1.79 -6.72 -4.44
CA ALA A 104 -2.89 -6.54 -3.50
C ALA A 104 -4.12 -5.92 -4.18
N PHE A 105 -3.93 -4.81 -4.91
CA PHE A 105 -5.02 -4.16 -5.63
C PHE A 105 -5.61 -5.01 -6.76
N GLN A 106 -4.79 -5.82 -7.43
CA GLN A 106 -5.28 -6.79 -8.41
C GLN A 106 -6.16 -7.87 -7.74
N LEU A 107 -5.75 -8.41 -6.60
CA LEU A 107 -6.50 -9.41 -5.84
C LEU A 107 -7.78 -8.83 -5.21
N MET A 108 -7.77 -7.56 -4.84
CA MET A 108 -8.95 -6.81 -4.41
C MET A 108 -9.96 -6.58 -5.55
N LYS A 109 -9.53 -6.77 -6.81
CA LYS A 109 -10.27 -6.49 -8.05
C LYS A 109 -10.64 -5.01 -8.18
N THR A 110 -9.70 -4.14 -7.86
CA THR A 110 -9.86 -2.68 -7.90
C THR A 110 -9.14 -2.10 -9.11
N SER A 111 -9.74 -1.11 -9.77
CA SER A 111 -9.23 -0.51 -11.02
C SER A 111 -8.15 0.54 -10.78
N ILE A 112 -7.11 0.21 -10.02
CA ILE A 112 -6.04 1.15 -9.69
C ILE A 112 -4.88 1.02 -10.68
N LYS A 113 -4.37 2.16 -11.15
CA LYS A 113 -3.17 2.26 -11.98
C LYS A 113 -2.05 2.88 -11.17
N ILE A 114 -0.96 2.13 -11.01
CA ILE A 114 0.29 2.59 -10.38
C ILE A 114 1.31 2.81 -11.49
N ASN A 115 1.81 4.04 -11.63
CA ASN A 115 2.87 4.42 -12.56
C ASN A 115 4.09 4.91 -11.79
N ILE A 116 5.27 4.35 -12.08
CA ILE A 116 6.54 4.72 -11.45
C ILE A 116 7.44 5.31 -12.52
N ASN A 117 7.69 6.61 -12.44
CA ASN A 117 8.65 7.31 -13.30
C ASN A 117 9.99 7.39 -12.57
N TYR A 118 10.91 6.50 -12.94
CA TYR A 118 12.24 6.40 -12.33
C TYR A 118 13.12 7.63 -12.60
N ASP A 119 13.04 8.22 -13.80
CA ASP A 119 13.85 9.39 -14.19
C ASP A 119 13.46 10.63 -13.38
N LYS A 120 12.16 10.89 -13.28
CA LYS A 120 11.61 12.06 -12.57
C LYS A 120 11.46 11.82 -11.07
N LYS A 121 11.60 10.57 -10.62
CA LYS A 121 11.32 10.11 -9.25
C LYS A 121 9.91 10.49 -8.81
N ILE A 122 8.91 10.16 -9.63
CA ILE A 122 7.50 10.42 -9.34
C ILE A 122 6.74 9.11 -9.42
N ILE A 123 5.94 8.84 -8.40
CA ILE A 123 4.98 7.75 -8.35
C ILE A 123 3.58 8.36 -8.43
N THR A 124 2.76 7.84 -9.33
CA THR A 124 1.37 8.28 -9.48
C THR A 124 0.44 7.08 -9.35
N ILE A 125 -0.58 7.22 -8.51
CA ILE A 125 -1.61 6.20 -8.27
C ILE A 125 -2.97 6.83 -8.54
N ASN A 126 -3.77 6.23 -9.43
CA ASN A 126 -5.12 6.71 -9.74
C ASN A 126 -6.11 5.54 -9.75
N ASN A 127 -7.33 5.81 -9.28
CA ASN A 127 -8.48 4.92 -9.39
C ASN A 127 -9.30 5.19 -10.67
#